data_AF-A0A7J3WXN9-F1
#
_entry.id   AF-A0A7J3WXN9-F1
#
_cell.length_a   1.000
_cell.length_b   1.000
_cell.length_c   1.000
_cell.angle_alpha   90.00
_cell.angle_beta   90.00
_cell.angle_gamma   90.00
#
_symmetry.space_group_name_H-M   'P 1'
#
loop_
_entity.id
_entity.type
_entity.pdbx_description
1 polymer ?
#
loop_
_entity_poly.entity_id
_entity_poly.type
_entity_poly.pdbx_seq_one_letter_code
_entity_poly.pdbx_strand_id
1 'polypeptide(L)'
;EGVSRVRIGRHLWALIRPIWNMCKEGFKELYERIPEPKPDFEDVWGLTGGNPRILSQLYQVRWGVDVVVRDIIRVKNLTKDFIRMWGTYLRDVVEDPDNLWEEEVPKEFREELIERNLIVYNMYDRDYVFWVDEPPPERDLELGIGRYVAWQTPLYRDAVKRVLKECSS
;
A
#
# COMPACT_ATOMS: atom_id res chain seq x y z
N GLU A 1 -4.38 6.11 -8.02
CA GLU A 1 -4.22 7.52 -7.60
C GLU A 1 -2.90 8.13 -8.08
N GLY A 2 -1.78 7.39 -8.03
CA GLY A 2 -0.47 7.94 -8.41
C GLY A 2 -0.34 8.54 -9.82
N VAL A 3 -0.88 7.89 -10.86
CA VAL A 3 -0.84 8.40 -12.25
C VAL A 3 -1.58 9.73 -12.39
N SER A 4 -2.77 9.83 -11.79
CA SER A 4 -3.59 11.04 -11.84
C SER A 4 -2.93 12.20 -11.10
N ARG A 5 -2.26 11.94 -9.97
CA ARG A 5 -1.51 12.95 -9.21
C ARG A 5 -0.46 13.66 -10.08
N VAL A 6 0.35 12.90 -10.80
CA VAL A 6 1.41 13.47 -11.67
C VAL A 6 0.81 14.30 -12.82
N ARG A 7 -0.33 13.86 -13.37
CA ARG A 7 -1.00 14.58 -14.45
C ARG A 7 -1.62 15.90 -13.95
N ILE A 8 -2.35 15.85 -12.84
CA ILE A 8 -3.05 17.02 -12.30
C ILE A 8 -2.06 18.05 -11.71
N GLY A 9 -1.02 17.58 -11.01
CA GLY A 9 -0.06 18.47 -10.33
C GLY A 9 0.81 19.31 -11.26
N ARG A 10 0.84 19.02 -12.57
CA ARG A 10 1.51 19.86 -13.57
C ARG A 10 0.74 21.16 -13.87
N HIS A 11 -0.52 21.25 -13.43
CA HIS A 11 -1.34 22.42 -13.67
C HIS A 11 -1.25 23.43 -12.51
N LEU A 12 -1.03 24.69 -12.84
CA LEU A 12 -0.87 25.79 -11.87
C LEU A 12 -2.13 26.09 -11.03
N TRP A 13 -3.29 25.55 -11.40
CA TRP A 13 -4.57 25.79 -10.72
C TRP A 13 -4.90 24.71 -9.67
N ALA A 14 -4.15 23.61 -9.59
CA ALA A 14 -4.45 22.50 -8.70
C ALA A 14 -3.46 22.42 -7.54
N LEU A 15 -3.93 22.68 -6.32
CA LEU A 15 -3.22 22.34 -5.09
C LEU A 15 -3.64 20.93 -4.67
N ILE A 16 -2.72 19.97 -4.71
CA ILE A 16 -2.98 18.58 -4.31
C ILE A 16 -2.34 18.34 -2.95
N ARG A 17 -3.17 18.01 -1.95
CA ARG A 17 -2.72 17.48 -0.66
C ARG A 17 -3.18 16.03 -0.54
N PRO A 18 -2.28 15.05 -0.41
CA PRO A 18 -2.68 13.67 -0.14
C PRO A 18 -3.37 13.51 1.21
N ILE A 19 -4.25 12.52 1.28
CA ILE A 19 -4.76 11.93 2.51
C ILE A 19 -3.99 10.63 2.70
N TRP A 20 -3.47 10.39 3.90
CA TRP A 20 -2.85 9.11 4.25
C TRP A 20 -3.88 8.14 4.82
N ASN A 21 -3.48 6.90 5.10
CA ASN A 21 -4.28 6.01 5.94
C ASN A 21 -4.47 6.61 7.33
N MET A 22 -5.54 6.21 8.02
CA MET A 22 -5.85 6.74 9.36
C MET A 22 -4.72 6.43 10.34
N CYS A 23 -4.46 7.36 11.26
CA CYS A 23 -3.58 7.12 12.39
C CYS A 23 -4.09 5.96 13.27
N LYS A 24 -3.20 5.38 14.07
CA LYS A 24 -3.51 4.16 14.84
C LYS A 24 -4.66 4.39 15.81
N GLU A 25 -4.69 5.54 16.46
CA GLU A 25 -5.72 5.95 17.42
C GLU A 25 -7.07 6.12 16.73
N GLY A 26 -7.12 6.90 15.64
CA GLY A 26 -8.37 7.10 14.89
C GLY A 26 -8.89 5.80 14.26
N PHE A 27 -7.99 4.94 13.79
CA PHE A 27 -8.37 3.62 13.27
C PHE A 27 -8.88 2.69 14.39
N LYS A 28 -8.31 2.78 15.60
CA LYS A 28 -8.79 2.04 16.77
C LYS A 28 -10.19 2.44 17.16
N GLU A 29 -10.50 3.73 17.19
CA GLU A 29 -11.85 4.22 17.46
C GLU A 29 -12.87 3.66 16.44
N LEU A 30 -12.50 3.64 15.16
CA LEU A 30 -13.32 3.04 14.11
C LEU A 30 -13.50 1.53 14.33
N TYR A 31 -12.41 0.82 14.65
CA TYR A 31 -12.41 -0.62 14.88
C TYR A 31 -13.29 -1.03 16.05
N GLU A 32 -13.25 -0.27 17.16
CA GLU A 32 -14.04 -0.53 18.37
C GLU A 32 -15.55 -0.48 18.12
N ARG A 33 -16.01 0.28 17.11
CA ARG A 33 -17.43 0.34 16.71
C ARG A 33 -17.93 -0.89 15.94
N ILE A 34 -17.03 -1.77 15.47
CA ILE A 34 -17.41 -2.97 14.76
C ILE A 34 -17.96 -4.02 15.74
N PRO A 35 -19.11 -4.67 15.46
CA PRO A 35 -19.67 -5.70 16.32
C PRO A 35 -18.79 -6.95 16.43
N GLU A 36 -18.85 -7.61 17.58
CA GLU A 36 -18.27 -8.95 17.79
C GLU A 36 -19.03 -10.03 16.99
N PRO A 37 -18.36 -11.13 16.59
CA PRO A 37 -16.94 -11.44 16.82
C PRO A 37 -16.00 -10.74 15.82
N LYS A 38 -14.88 -10.22 16.33
CA LYS A 38 -13.78 -9.67 15.51
C LYS A 38 -12.39 -10.10 16.04
N PRO A 39 -11.35 -10.11 15.18
CA PRO A 39 -9.97 -10.46 15.56
C PRO A 39 -9.37 -9.49 16.58
N ASP A 40 -8.12 -9.72 16.96
CA ASP A 40 -7.37 -8.72 17.71
C ASP A 40 -7.13 -7.46 16.88
N PHE A 41 -7.10 -6.31 17.54
CA PHE A 41 -6.89 -5.03 16.88
C PHE A 41 -5.52 -4.93 16.22
N GLU A 42 -4.46 -5.41 16.88
CA GLU A 42 -3.09 -5.31 16.37
C GLU A 42 -2.91 -6.16 15.10
N ASP A 43 -3.56 -7.32 15.02
CA ASP A 43 -3.59 -8.14 13.81
C ASP A 43 -4.24 -7.39 12.64
N VAL A 44 -5.38 -6.74 12.88
CA VAL A 44 -6.10 -5.98 11.85
C VAL A 44 -5.35 -4.70 11.46
N TRP A 45 -4.71 -4.04 12.42
CA TRP A 45 -3.83 -2.90 12.18
C TRP A 45 -2.66 -3.30 11.28
N GLY A 46 -1.97 -4.40 11.57
CA GLY A 46 -0.85 -4.90 10.77
C GLY A 46 -1.24 -5.25 9.33
N LEU A 47 -2.46 -5.74 9.10
CA LEU A 47 -2.96 -6.03 7.76
C LEU A 47 -3.36 -4.77 6.97
N THR A 48 -3.97 -3.80 7.65
CA THR A 48 -4.63 -2.66 6.99
C THR A 48 -3.74 -1.42 6.90
N GLY A 49 -2.81 -1.24 7.84
CA GLY A 49 -2.02 -0.03 8.01
C GLY A 49 -2.89 1.22 8.16
N GLY A 50 -4.06 1.08 8.80
CA GLY A 50 -5.02 2.17 8.98
C GLY A 50 -5.96 2.41 7.81
N ASN A 51 -5.96 1.57 6.77
CA ASN A 51 -6.80 1.76 5.58
C ASN A 51 -8.25 1.32 5.81
N PRO A 52 -9.25 2.24 5.81
CA PRO A 52 -10.65 1.90 6.13
C PRO A 52 -11.29 1.02 5.07
N ARG A 53 -10.85 1.10 3.81
CA ARG A 53 -11.38 0.27 2.72
C ARG A 53 -10.95 -1.18 2.89
N ILE A 54 -9.69 -1.45 3.25
CA ILE A 54 -9.24 -2.82 3.55
C ILE A 54 -9.99 -3.38 4.77
N LEU A 55 -10.18 -2.57 5.81
CA LEU A 55 -10.98 -2.95 6.98
C LEU A 55 -12.41 -3.37 6.58
N SER A 56 -13.09 -2.56 5.76
CA SER A 56 -14.41 -2.90 5.23
C SER A 56 -14.41 -4.19 4.42
N GLN A 57 -13.39 -4.42 3.59
CA GLN A 57 -13.28 -5.65 2.80
C GLN A 57 -13.12 -6.88 3.69
N LEU A 58 -12.25 -6.81 4.71
CA LEU A 58 -12.07 -7.87 5.70
C LEU A 58 -13.38 -8.17 6.42
N TYR A 59 -14.07 -7.14 6.90
CA TYR A 59 -15.35 -7.30 7.59
C TYR A 59 -16.42 -7.97 6.71
N GLN A 60 -16.57 -7.55 5.46
CA GLN A 60 -17.55 -8.10 4.52
C GLN A 60 -17.36 -9.60 4.24
N VAL A 61 -16.12 -10.08 4.29
CA VAL A 61 -15.78 -11.50 4.10
C VAL A 61 -15.54 -12.23 5.42
N ARG A 62 -16.08 -11.70 6.54
CA ARG A 62 -15.99 -12.29 7.88
C ARG A 62 -14.54 -12.58 8.29
N TRP A 63 -13.66 -11.60 8.07
CA TRP A 63 -12.24 -11.65 8.42
C TRP A 63 -11.42 -12.68 7.63
N GLY A 64 -11.93 -13.16 6.50
CA GLY A 64 -11.22 -14.04 5.58
C GLY A 64 -10.08 -13.33 4.83
N VAL A 65 -8.90 -13.22 5.45
CA VAL A 65 -7.70 -12.59 4.86
C VAL A 65 -7.37 -13.16 3.48
N ASP A 66 -7.42 -14.49 3.32
CA ASP A 66 -7.17 -15.17 2.04
C ASP A 66 -8.15 -14.77 0.93
N VAL A 67 -9.39 -14.39 1.28
CA VAL A 67 -10.37 -13.93 0.30
C VAL A 67 -9.98 -12.54 -0.19
N VAL A 68 -9.63 -11.63 0.72
CA VAL A 68 -9.19 -10.27 0.38
C VAL A 68 -7.89 -10.30 -0.41
N VAL A 69 -6.91 -11.11 -0.02
CA VAL A 69 -5.64 -11.25 -0.75
C VAL A 69 -5.87 -11.75 -2.19
N ARG A 70 -6.74 -12.74 -2.39
CA ARG A 70 -7.09 -13.22 -3.74
C ARG A 70 -7.79 -12.15 -4.58
N ASP A 71 -8.65 -11.34 -3.97
CA ASP A 71 -9.28 -10.22 -4.65
C ASP A 71 -8.26 -9.15 -5.04
N ILE A 72 -7.32 -8.82 -4.15
CA ILE A 72 -6.19 -7.91 -4.42
C ILE A 72 -5.36 -8.42 -5.60
N ILE A 73 -4.96 -9.69 -5.60
CA ILE A 73 -4.19 -10.31 -6.69
C ILE A 73 -4.92 -10.12 -8.03
N ARG A 74 -6.24 -10.35 -8.05
CA ARG A 74 -7.07 -10.19 -9.25
C ARG A 74 -7.18 -8.73 -9.68
N VAL A 75 -7.59 -7.84 -8.79
CA VAL A 75 -7.86 -6.42 -9.10
C VAL A 75 -6.58 -5.66 -9.44
N LYS A 76 -5.46 -5.99 -8.78
CA LYS A 76 -4.13 -5.43 -9.08
C LYS A 76 -3.43 -6.13 -10.23
N ASN A 77 -4.08 -7.15 -10.81
CA ASN A 77 -3.62 -7.90 -11.97
C ASN A 77 -2.22 -8.51 -11.76
N LEU A 78 -1.92 -9.04 -10.57
CA LEU A 78 -0.63 -9.63 -10.20
C LEU A 78 -0.44 -10.99 -10.91
N THR A 79 -0.29 -10.95 -12.24
CA THR A 79 -0.19 -12.13 -13.11
C THR A 79 1.18 -12.80 -13.01
N LYS A 80 1.25 -14.06 -13.47
CA LYS A 80 2.52 -14.77 -13.61
C LYS A 80 3.50 -14.04 -14.53
N ASP A 81 3.02 -13.36 -15.57
CA ASP A 81 3.89 -12.56 -16.46
C ASP A 81 4.47 -11.35 -15.74
N PHE A 82 3.67 -10.64 -14.94
CA PHE A 82 4.15 -9.53 -14.11
C PHE A 82 5.26 -10.00 -13.15
N ILE A 83 5.03 -11.14 -12.48
CA ILE A 83 6.01 -11.72 -11.55
C ILE A 83 7.25 -12.23 -12.28
N ARG A 84 7.11 -12.85 -13.46
CA ARG A 84 8.25 -13.30 -14.26
C ARG A 84 9.12 -12.14 -14.73
N MET A 85 8.50 -11.03 -15.12
CA MET A 85 9.21 -9.85 -15.61
C MET A 85 9.94 -9.12 -14.50
N TRP A 86 9.31 -8.95 -13.33
CA TRP A 86 9.80 -8.08 -12.27
C TRP A 86 10.20 -8.78 -10.97
N GLY A 87 10.11 -10.11 -10.90
CA GLY A 87 10.25 -10.88 -9.68
C GLY A 87 11.57 -10.69 -8.94
N THR A 88 12.66 -10.40 -9.66
CA THR A 88 13.95 -10.06 -9.04
C THR A 88 13.83 -8.76 -8.25
N TYR A 89 13.39 -7.67 -8.86
CA TYR A 89 13.21 -6.39 -8.18
C TYR A 89 12.13 -6.45 -7.09
N LEU A 90 11.00 -7.12 -7.37
CA LEU A 90 9.90 -7.26 -6.42
C LEU A 90 10.35 -7.90 -5.11
N ARG A 91 11.32 -8.82 -5.12
CA ARG A 91 11.86 -9.43 -3.89
C ARG A 91 12.54 -8.42 -2.97
N ASP A 92 13.23 -7.44 -3.53
CA ASP A 92 13.89 -6.40 -2.73
C ASP A 92 12.86 -5.36 -2.26
N VAL A 93 11.91 -5.00 -3.13
CA VAL A 93 10.90 -3.95 -2.86
C VAL A 93 9.85 -4.37 -1.81
N VAL A 94 9.54 -5.66 -1.73
CA VAL A 94 8.63 -6.16 -0.68
C VAL A 94 9.27 -6.20 0.70
N GLU A 95 10.61 -6.12 0.80
CA GLU A 95 11.31 -6.00 2.08
C GLU A 95 11.56 -4.53 2.44
N ASP A 96 11.96 -3.71 1.46
CA ASP A 96 12.07 -2.26 1.63
C ASP A 96 11.57 -1.53 0.35
N PRO A 97 10.46 -0.78 0.43
CA PRO A 97 9.95 -0.05 -0.73
C PRO A 97 10.91 1.04 -1.23
N ASP A 98 11.81 1.56 -0.37
CA ASP A 98 12.80 2.57 -0.78
C ASP A 98 13.84 2.03 -1.75
N ASN A 99 13.96 0.70 -1.92
CA ASN A 99 14.79 0.11 -2.98
C ASN A 99 14.35 0.58 -4.38
N LEU A 100 13.09 1.02 -4.56
CA LEU A 100 12.63 1.65 -5.81
C LEU A 100 13.27 3.00 -6.10
N TRP A 101 13.84 3.67 -5.09
CA TRP A 101 14.46 4.97 -5.22
C TRP A 101 15.88 4.89 -5.79
N GLU A 102 16.46 3.69 -5.88
CA GLU A 102 17.79 3.48 -6.45
C GLU A 102 17.80 3.72 -7.99
N GLU A 103 18.94 4.22 -8.49
CA GLU A 103 19.08 4.60 -9.91
C GLU A 103 19.02 3.38 -10.85
N GLU A 104 19.45 2.21 -10.37
CA GLU A 104 19.52 0.97 -11.16
C GLU A 104 18.15 0.31 -11.40
N VAL A 105 17.10 0.80 -10.75
CA VAL A 105 15.75 0.26 -10.91
C VAL A 105 15.11 0.72 -12.23
N PRO A 106 14.66 -0.23 -13.08
CA PRO A 106 13.99 0.09 -14.34
C PRO A 106 12.81 1.03 -14.13
N LYS A 107 12.71 2.06 -14.98
CA LYS A 107 11.64 3.05 -14.89
C LYS A 107 10.27 2.42 -15.13
N GLU A 108 10.19 1.49 -16.08
CA GLU A 108 8.98 0.76 -16.46
C GLU A 108 8.42 -0.03 -15.28
N PHE A 109 9.29 -0.62 -14.46
CA PHE A 109 8.88 -1.32 -13.25
C PHE A 109 8.21 -0.37 -12.25
N ARG A 110 8.83 0.79 -11.99
CA ARG A 110 8.25 1.82 -11.11
C ARG A 110 6.89 2.29 -11.62
N GLU A 111 6.80 2.60 -12.91
CA GLU A 111 5.57 3.05 -13.54
C GLU A 111 4.47 2.00 -13.41
N GLU A 112 4.79 0.73 -13.61
CA GLU A 112 3.83 -0.36 -13.50
C GLU A 112 3.27 -0.53 -12.07
N LEU A 113 4.12 -0.39 -11.03
CA LEU A 113 3.65 -0.40 -9.63
C LEU A 113 2.73 0.78 -9.30
N ILE A 114 3.02 1.96 -9.86
CA ILE A 114 2.22 3.18 -9.70
C ILE A 114 0.88 3.04 -10.44
N GLU A 115 0.89 2.52 -11.67
CA GLU A 115 -0.29 2.30 -12.52
C GLU A 115 -1.25 1.30 -11.89
N ARG A 116 -0.73 0.21 -11.32
CA ARG A 116 -1.50 -0.78 -10.56
C ARG A 116 -1.97 -0.22 -9.21
N ASN A 117 -1.54 0.98 -8.83
CA ASN A 117 -1.84 1.62 -7.55
C ASN A 117 -1.47 0.71 -6.37
N LEU A 118 -0.27 0.12 -6.43
CA LEU A 118 0.30 -0.70 -5.35
C LEU A 118 1.10 0.15 -4.37
N ILE A 119 1.76 1.19 -4.88
CA ILE A 119 2.65 2.05 -4.13
C ILE A 119 2.26 3.54 -4.24
N VAL A 120 2.79 4.32 -3.31
CA VAL A 120 2.98 5.77 -3.43
C VAL A 120 4.47 6.00 -3.61
N TYR A 121 4.87 6.51 -4.77
CA TYR A 121 6.25 6.85 -5.09
C TYR A 121 6.49 8.35 -4.94
N ASN A 122 7.70 8.78 -4.58
CA ASN A 122 8.03 10.20 -4.36
C ASN A 122 7.03 10.85 -3.38
N MET A 123 7.06 10.36 -2.14
CA MET A 123 6.23 10.88 -1.07
C MET A 123 6.54 12.35 -0.80
N TYR A 124 5.51 13.10 -0.40
CA TYR A 124 5.69 14.47 0.06
C TYR A 124 6.48 14.46 1.37
N ASP A 125 7.12 15.58 1.67
CA ASP A 125 7.66 15.84 3.01
C ASP A 125 6.53 15.63 4.05
N ARG A 126 6.88 15.05 5.19
CA ARG A 126 5.94 14.72 6.27
C ARG A 126 5.64 15.92 7.16
N ASP A 127 5.66 17.11 6.57
CA ASP A 127 5.15 18.32 7.19
C ASP A 127 3.62 18.36 6.98
N TYR A 128 2.88 18.56 8.07
CA TYR A 128 1.43 18.67 8.08
C TYR A 128 0.88 19.64 7.03
N VAL A 129 1.63 20.68 6.62
CA VAL A 129 1.17 21.62 5.58
C VAL A 129 0.99 20.99 4.19
N PHE A 130 1.63 19.84 3.94
CA PHE A 130 1.52 19.08 2.68
C PHE A 130 0.45 18.01 2.71
N TRP A 131 -0.16 17.72 3.86
CA TRP A 131 -1.14 16.66 4.02
C TRP A 131 -2.50 17.23 4.43
N VAL A 132 -3.57 16.48 4.14
CA VAL A 132 -4.92 16.86 4.60
C VAL A 132 -5.08 16.55 6.10
N ASP A 133 -4.40 15.52 6.58
CA ASP A 133 -4.42 15.03 7.96
C ASP A 133 -3.01 14.57 8.36
N GLU A 134 -2.88 13.78 9.42
CA GLU A 134 -1.60 13.24 9.89
C GLU A 134 -0.81 12.55 8.77
N PRO A 135 0.44 12.97 8.51
CA PRO A 135 1.30 12.32 7.54
C PRO A 135 1.71 10.90 7.98
N PRO A 136 2.13 10.03 7.04
CA PRO A 136 2.75 8.76 7.40
C PRO A 136 4.00 8.94 8.29
N PRO A 137 4.37 7.93 9.08
CA PRO A 137 5.66 7.91 9.77
C PRO A 137 6.82 8.06 8.78
N GLU A 138 7.97 8.50 9.29
CA GLU A 138 9.21 8.64 8.51
C GLU A 138 9.61 7.32 7.84
N ARG A 139 9.51 6.21 8.58
CA ARG A 139 9.77 4.86 8.09
C ARG A 139 9.17 3.84 9.03
N ASP A 140 8.47 2.87 8.46
CA ASP A 140 7.90 1.70 9.15
C ASP A 140 7.82 0.54 8.16
N LEU A 141 8.84 -0.34 8.16
CA LEU A 141 8.90 -1.45 7.21
C LEU A 141 7.84 -2.52 7.49
N GLU A 142 7.35 -2.64 8.73
CA GLU A 142 6.30 -3.59 9.08
C GLU A 142 4.99 -3.23 8.38
N LEU A 143 4.70 -1.93 8.28
CA LEU A 143 3.58 -1.41 7.48
C LEU A 143 3.91 -1.17 6.00
N GLY A 144 5.17 -1.38 5.60
CA GLY A 144 5.62 -1.18 4.21
C GLY A 144 5.78 0.29 3.83
N ILE A 145 6.22 1.12 4.78
CA ILE A 145 6.44 2.56 4.62
C ILE A 145 7.94 2.83 4.64
N GLY A 146 8.48 3.23 3.49
CA GLY A 146 9.83 3.80 3.38
C GLY A 146 9.81 5.32 3.54
N ARG A 147 10.98 5.93 3.39
CA ARG A 147 11.19 7.39 3.42
C ARG A 147 10.68 8.05 2.15
N TYR A 148 10.86 7.44 0.99
CA TYR A 148 10.48 8.04 -0.29
C TYR A 148 9.34 7.28 -0.98
N VAL A 149 9.19 6.01 -0.65
CA VAL A 149 8.21 5.12 -1.26
C VAL A 149 7.50 4.31 -0.19
N ALA A 150 6.19 4.13 -0.34
CA ALA A 150 5.41 3.29 0.55
C ALA A 150 4.45 2.40 -0.25
N TRP A 151 4.16 1.21 0.27
CA TRP A 151 3.01 0.44 -0.15
C TRP A 151 1.74 1.19 0.26
N GLN A 152 0.71 1.16 -0.60
CA GLN A 152 -0.58 1.79 -0.29
C GLN A 152 -1.22 1.18 0.96
N THR A 153 -1.03 -0.14 1.15
CA THR A 153 -1.45 -0.89 2.35
C THR A 153 -0.49 -2.07 2.57
N PRO A 154 -0.29 -2.55 3.80
CA PRO A 154 0.50 -3.75 4.08
C PRO A 154 -0.01 -4.98 3.32
N LEU A 155 -1.34 -5.13 3.22
CA LEU A 155 -1.94 -6.26 2.50
C LEU A 155 -1.61 -6.30 1.00
N TYR A 156 -1.30 -5.16 0.38
CA TYR A 156 -0.86 -5.13 -1.02
C TYR A 156 0.55 -5.70 -1.18
N ARG A 157 1.47 -5.34 -0.26
CA ARG A 157 2.80 -5.95 -0.19
C ARG A 157 2.69 -7.46 0.03
N ASP A 158 1.83 -7.88 0.95
CA ASP A 158 1.70 -9.29 1.31
C ASP A 158 1.07 -10.11 0.18
N ALA A 159 0.14 -9.53 -0.59
CA ALA A 159 -0.37 -10.13 -1.82
C ALA A 159 0.75 -10.36 -2.85
N VAL A 160 1.66 -9.39 -3.03
CA VAL A 160 2.84 -9.56 -3.89
C VAL A 160 3.77 -10.66 -3.34
N LYS A 161 4.08 -10.65 -2.04
CA LYS A 161 4.89 -11.70 -1.39
C LYS A 161 4.30 -13.09 -1.62
N ARG A 162 2.98 -13.23 -1.57
CA ARG A 162 2.28 -14.50 -1.83
C ARG A 162 2.51 -14.99 -3.26
N VAL A 163 2.27 -14.16 -4.28
CA VAL A 163 2.43 -14.60 -5.67
C VAL A 163 3.90 -14.89 -6.01
N LEU A 164 4.84 -14.14 -5.42
CA LEU A 164 6.28 -14.46 -5.54
C LEU A 164 6.62 -15.86 -5.03
N LYS A 165 6.08 -16.24 -3.87
CA LYS A 165 6.28 -17.59 -3.30
C LYS A 165 5.65 -18.68 -4.18
N GLU A 166 4.41 -18.46 -4.63
CA GLU A 166 3.68 -19.39 -5.50
C GLU A 166 4.35 -19.60 -6.87
N CYS A 167 5.11 -18.62 -7.39
CA CYS A 167 5.86 -18.75 -8.65
C CYS A 167 7.29 -19.27 -8.47
N SER A 168 7.80 -19.29 -7.24
CA SER A 168 9.13 -19.85 -6.91
C SER A 168 9.06 -21.33 -6.51
N SER A 169 7.85 -21.88 -6.41
CA SER A 169 7.55 -23.28 -6.08
C SER A 169 7.22 -24.06 -7.35
#